data_AF-A0A1X7LM25-F1
#
_entry.id   AF-A0A1X7LM25-F1
#
_cell.length_a   1.000
_cell.length_b   1.000
_cell.length_c   1.000
_cell.angle_alpha   90.00
_cell.angle_beta   90.00
_cell.angle_gamma   90.00
#
_symmetry.space_group_name_H-M   'P 1'
#
loop_
_entity.id
_entity.type
_entity.pdbx_description
1 polymer ?
#
loop_
_entity_poly.entity_id
_entity_poly.type
_entity_poly.pdbx_seq_one_letter_code
_entity_poly.pdbx_strand_id
1 'polypeptide(L)'
;MVQPPDTLIDRLFFLTTSRSGPVMPDALLLPEPDWNIRRAGPRWYAIWSNDRARLQRLRVLLLPQDWSGLNSRQQMALIAEQLRPGTIPSALCLPLREGKSLLRSALSRRL
;
A
#
# COMPACT_ATOMS: atom_id res chain seq x y z
N MET A 1 22.13 -14.48 -9.30
CA MET A 1 20.80 -14.30 -8.69
C MET A 1 19.79 -14.28 -9.82
N VAL A 2 18.95 -15.32 -9.92
CA VAL A 2 17.95 -15.45 -10.99
C VAL A 2 16.79 -14.53 -10.65
N GLN A 3 16.70 -13.36 -11.30
CA GLN A 3 15.48 -12.58 -11.28
C GLN A 3 14.38 -13.43 -11.93
N PRO A 4 13.22 -13.66 -11.26
CA PRO A 4 12.12 -14.35 -11.91
C PRO A 4 11.69 -13.54 -13.14
N PRO A 5 11.17 -14.18 -14.20
CA PRO A 5 10.90 -13.50 -15.46
C PRO A 5 9.96 -12.32 -15.18
N ASP A 6 10.37 -11.13 -15.63
CA ASP A 6 9.54 -9.93 -15.65
C ASP A 6 8.24 -10.26 -16.39
N THR A 7 7.19 -10.56 -15.64
CA THR A 7 5.89 -10.85 -16.23
C THR A 7 5.30 -9.54 -16.75
N LEU A 8 4.58 -9.58 -17.88
CA LEU A 8 3.87 -8.41 -18.41
C LEU A 8 3.00 -7.72 -17.35
N ILE A 9 2.50 -8.50 -16.39
CA ILE A 9 1.70 -8.01 -15.26
C ILE A 9 2.53 -7.15 -14.30
N ASP A 10 3.81 -7.47 -14.08
CA ASP A 10 4.69 -6.65 -13.26
C ASP A 10 5.02 -5.32 -13.94
N ARG A 11 5.21 -5.32 -15.26
CA ARG A 11 5.33 -4.08 -16.04
C ARG A 11 4.06 -3.25 -15.98
N LEU A 12 2.88 -3.88 -16.12
CA LEU A 12 1.60 -3.20 -15.96
C LEU A 12 1.46 -2.61 -14.56
N PHE A 13 1.86 -3.34 -13.52
CA PHE A 13 1.88 -2.84 -12.15
C PHE A 13 2.74 -1.57 -12.04
N PHE A 14 3.97 -1.58 -12.56
CA PHE A 14 4.86 -0.43 -12.52
C PHE A 14 4.37 0.76 -13.35
N LEU A 15 3.67 0.52 -14.46
CA LEU A 15 3.06 1.58 -15.29
C LEU A 15 1.81 2.20 -14.65
N THR A 16 1.07 1.42 -13.88
CA THR A 16 -0.23 1.83 -13.30
C THR A 16 -0.13 2.32 -11.87
N THR A 17 1.09 2.33 -11.32
CA THR A 17 1.41 2.82 -9.98
C THR A 17 2.53 3.84 -10.06
N SER A 18 2.44 4.93 -9.32
CA SER A 18 3.49 5.95 -9.26
C SER A 18 4.39 5.71 -8.03
N ARG A 19 5.70 5.85 -8.19
CA ARG A 19 6.62 5.85 -7.05
C ARG A 19 6.34 7.07 -6.18
N SER A 20 6.07 6.87 -4.90
CA SER A 20 6.08 7.96 -3.94
C SER A 20 7.51 8.06 -3.40
N GLY A 21 8.09 9.27 -3.38
CA GLY A 21 9.30 9.51 -2.60
C GLY A 21 9.06 9.16 -1.12
N PRO A 22 10.13 9.08 -0.29
CA PRO A 22 10.05 8.75 1.12
C PRO A 22 9.36 9.90 1.88
N VAL A 23 8.04 9.98 1.76
CA VAL A 23 7.19 10.87 2.55
C VAL A 23 6.49 9.97 3.55
N MET A 24 7.24 9.50 4.55
CA MET A 24 6.67 8.93 5.77
C MET A 24 6.99 9.88 6.93
N PRO A 25 5.99 10.29 7.74
CA PRO A 25 6.21 11.24 8.84
C PRO A 25 6.98 10.69 10.04
N ASP A 26 7.31 9.41 10.10
CA ASP A 26 8.08 8.86 11.21
C ASP A 26 8.87 7.65 10.74
N ALA A 27 10.20 7.77 10.75
CA ALA A 27 11.16 6.73 10.40
C ALA A 27 11.20 5.56 11.43
N LEU A 28 10.38 5.63 12.49
CA LEU A 28 10.46 4.73 13.65
C LEU A 28 9.74 3.38 13.47
N LEU A 29 9.03 3.17 12.36
CA LEU A 29 8.25 1.95 12.10
C LEU A 29 8.55 1.26 10.75
N LEU A 30 9.53 1.75 9.98
CA LEU A 30 9.91 1.15 8.70
C LEU A 30 10.65 -0.18 8.95
N PRO A 31 10.15 -1.33 8.47
CA PRO A 31 10.92 -2.55 8.41
C PRO A 31 11.79 -2.51 7.16
N GLU A 32 13.08 -2.70 7.36
CA GLU A 32 14.10 -2.94 6.34
C GLU A 32 14.22 -1.88 5.20
N PRO A 33 15.44 -1.44 4.87
CA PRO A 33 15.68 -0.37 3.88
C PRO A 33 15.22 -0.67 2.44
N ASP A 34 14.69 -1.87 2.17
CA ASP A 34 14.45 -2.38 0.81
C ASP A 34 12.99 -2.27 0.33
N TRP A 35 12.06 -1.80 1.16
CA TRP A 35 10.64 -1.66 0.77
C TRP A 35 10.37 -0.35 0.02
N ASN A 36 9.70 -0.44 -1.13
CA ASN A 36 9.33 0.70 -1.95
C ASN A 36 7.87 1.08 -1.75
N ILE A 37 7.59 2.37 -1.52
CA ILE A 37 6.20 2.86 -1.45
C ILE A 37 5.74 3.26 -2.85
N ARG A 38 4.63 2.68 -3.29
CA ARG A 38 3.96 3.06 -4.54
C ARG A 38 2.52 3.47 -4.28
N ARG A 39 2.05 4.45 -5.04
CA ARG A 39 0.68 4.97 -4.97
C ARG A 39 -0.08 4.56 -6.22
N ALA A 40 -1.36 4.26 -6.06
CA ALA A 40 -2.25 3.93 -7.17
C ALA A 40 -3.55 4.74 -7.13
N GLY A 41 -4.10 5.02 -8.32
CA GLY A 41 -5.46 5.52 -8.47
C GLY A 41 -6.53 4.49 -8.04
N PRO A 42 -7.82 4.87 -7.92
CA PRO A 42 -8.86 4.03 -7.33
C PRO A 42 -8.97 2.64 -7.96
N ARG A 43 -9.06 2.60 -9.30
CA ARG A 43 -9.19 1.37 -10.08
C ARG A 43 -8.00 0.43 -9.92
N TRP A 44 -6.78 0.96 -10.08
CA TRP A 44 -5.56 0.17 -9.96
C TRP A 44 -5.28 -0.25 -8.52
N TYR A 45 -5.62 0.60 -7.55
CA TYR A 45 -5.51 0.24 -6.14
C TYR A 45 -6.42 -0.95 -5.80
N ALA A 46 -7.67 -0.95 -6.27
CA ALA A 46 -8.59 -2.08 -6.04
C ALA A 46 -8.07 -3.39 -6.64
N ILE A 47 -7.46 -3.33 -7.83
CA ILE A 47 -6.87 -4.50 -8.49
C ILE A 47 -5.63 -5.00 -7.73
N TRP A 48 -4.68 -4.11 -7.44
CA TRP A 48 -3.36 -4.50 -6.92
C TRP A 48 -3.33 -4.73 -5.42
N SER A 49 -4.23 -4.11 -4.63
CA SER A 49 -4.26 -4.27 -3.17
C SER A 49 -4.60 -5.70 -2.72
N ASN A 50 -5.25 -6.48 -3.59
CA ASN A 50 -5.59 -7.88 -3.30
C ASN A 50 -4.44 -8.85 -3.64
N ASP A 51 -3.46 -8.44 -4.47
CA ASP A 51 -2.34 -9.28 -4.89
C ASP A 51 -1.15 -9.16 -3.92
N ARG A 52 -1.35 -9.67 -2.70
CA ARG A 52 -0.33 -9.63 -1.64
C ARG A 52 0.96 -10.35 -2.03
N ALA A 53 0.86 -11.44 -2.79
CA ALA A 53 2.02 -12.21 -3.22
C ALA A 53 2.94 -11.38 -4.14
N ARG A 54 2.37 -10.64 -5.10
CA ARG A 54 3.16 -9.71 -5.93
C ARG A 54 3.77 -8.59 -5.08
N LEU A 55 2.99 -7.97 -4.20
CA LEU A 55 3.48 -6.87 -3.36
C LEU A 55 4.66 -7.30 -2.48
N GLN A 56 4.59 -8.49 -1.88
CA GLN A 56 5.70 -9.05 -1.09
C GLN A 56 6.92 -9.40 -1.94
N ARG A 57 6.72 -10.08 -3.09
CA ARG A 57 7.82 -10.43 -3.99
C ARG A 57 8.56 -9.22 -4.54
N LEU A 58 7.82 -8.17 -4.90
CA LEU A 58 8.39 -6.91 -5.41
C LEU A 58 8.87 -5.99 -4.29
N ARG A 59 8.68 -6.35 -3.01
CA ARG A 59 8.94 -5.52 -1.83
C ARG A 59 8.31 -4.13 -1.98
N VAL A 60 7.02 -4.09 -2.31
CA VAL A 60 6.25 -2.86 -2.50
C VAL A 60 5.14 -2.73 -1.47
N LEU A 61 5.06 -1.53 -0.88
CA LEU A 61 3.93 -1.07 -0.08
C LEU A 61 3.01 -0.23 -0.96
N LEU A 62 1.78 -0.69 -1.11
CA LEU A 62 0.80 -0.02 -1.96
C LEU A 62 -0.09 0.89 -1.11
N LEU A 63 -0.06 2.19 -1.42
CA LEU A 63 -0.97 3.16 -0.85
C LEU A 63 -1.96 3.67 -1.91
N PRO A 64 -3.17 4.09 -1.50
CA PRO A 64 -3.98 4.90 -2.37
C PRO A 64 -3.27 6.25 -2.60
N GLN A 65 -3.43 6.82 -3.78
CA GLN A 65 -3.12 8.23 -4.01
C GLN A 65 -4.14 9.12 -3.25
N ASP A 66 -4.06 10.44 -3.47
CA ASP A 66 -4.76 11.46 -2.69
C ASP A 66 -6.29 11.46 -2.85
N TRP A 67 -6.85 10.55 -3.66
CA TRP A 67 -8.29 10.37 -3.86
C TRP A 67 -9.02 9.74 -2.65
N SER A 68 -8.28 9.09 -1.76
CA SER A 68 -8.83 8.31 -0.65
C SER A 68 -9.21 9.14 0.58
N GLY A 69 -8.68 10.37 0.69
CA GLY A 69 -8.86 11.22 1.87
C GLY A 69 -8.21 10.68 3.15
N LEU A 70 -7.29 9.71 3.04
CA LEU A 70 -6.61 9.13 4.20
C LEU A 70 -5.60 10.11 4.80
N ASN A 71 -5.67 10.29 6.11
CA ASN A 71 -4.65 11.02 6.85
C ASN A 71 -3.40 10.16 7.07
N SER A 72 -2.31 10.79 7.54
CA SER A 72 -1.02 10.13 7.71
C SER A 72 -1.06 8.93 8.67
N ARG A 73 -1.84 9.00 9.77
CA ARG A 73 -1.97 7.89 10.73
C ARG A 73 -2.66 6.67 10.09
N GLN A 74 -3.69 6.91 9.28
CA GLN A 74 -4.39 5.86 8.54
C GLN A 74 -3.49 5.24 7.46
N GLN A 75 -2.70 6.05 6.76
CA GLN A 75 -1.70 5.56 5.80
C GLN A 75 -0.63 4.69 6.49
N MET A 76 -0.10 5.13 7.64
CA MET A 76 0.83 4.34 8.46
C MET A 76 0.23 3.02 8.92
N ALA A 77 -1.04 3.02 9.33
CA ALA A 77 -1.72 1.80 9.74
C ALA A 77 -1.90 0.80 8.59
N LEU A 78 -2.17 1.27 7.36
CA LEU A 78 -2.22 0.42 6.17
C LEU A 78 -0.85 -0.14 5.79
N ILE A 79 0.21 0.65 5.97
CA ILE A 79 1.59 0.19 5.77
C ILE A 79 1.92 -0.90 6.79
N ALA A 80 1.64 -0.66 8.08
CA ALA A 80 1.88 -1.62 9.15
C ALA A 80 1.15 -2.96 8.90
N GLU A 81 -0.10 -2.91 8.43
CA GLU A 81 -0.83 -4.12 8.05
C GLU A 81 -0.16 -4.88 6.89
N GLN A 82 0.27 -4.18 5.84
CA GLN A 82 0.89 -4.82 4.68
C GLN A 82 2.22 -5.49 5.04
N LEU A 83 2.95 -4.91 5.98
CA LEU A 83 4.23 -5.41 6.47
C LEU A 83 4.09 -6.58 7.43
N ARG A 84 3.13 -6.48 8.36
CA ARG A 84 2.92 -7.44 9.44
C ARG A 84 1.44 -7.77 9.56
N PRO A 85 0.90 -8.58 8.63
CA PRO A 85 -0.50 -8.96 8.68
C PRO A 85 -0.79 -9.69 9.99
N GLY A 86 -1.78 -9.20 10.75
CA GLY A 86 -2.19 -9.77 12.03
C GLY A 86 -1.36 -9.33 13.25
N THR A 87 -0.27 -8.59 13.07
CA THR A 87 0.60 -8.09 14.16
C THR A 87 0.68 -6.56 14.14
N ILE A 88 -0.50 -5.92 14.13
CA ILE A 88 -0.62 -4.46 14.10
C ILE A 88 -0.54 -3.92 15.55
N PRO A 89 0.29 -2.90 15.83
CA PRO A 89 0.31 -2.24 17.13
C PRO A 89 -1.08 -1.74 17.54
N SER A 90 -1.43 -1.87 18.81
CA SER A 90 -2.74 -1.44 19.34
C SER A 90 -3.07 0.02 19.00
N ALA A 91 -2.07 0.90 19.04
CA ALA A 91 -2.18 2.31 18.66
C ALA A 91 -2.61 2.55 17.20
N LEU A 92 -2.36 1.59 16.30
CA LEU A 92 -2.72 1.67 14.88
C LEU A 92 -4.01 0.93 14.55
N CYS A 93 -4.59 0.16 15.47
CA CYS A 93 -5.79 -0.65 15.20
C CYS A 93 -7.02 0.19 14.83
N LEU A 94 -7.28 1.29 15.57
CA LEU A 94 -8.38 2.22 15.27
C LEU A 94 -8.15 2.96 13.94
N PRO A 95 -6.99 3.61 13.71
CA PRO A 95 -6.67 4.20 12.41
C PRO A 95 -6.77 3.23 11.23
N LEU A 96 -6.39 1.96 11.42
CA LEU A 96 -6.48 0.94 10.37
C LEU A 96 -7.94 0.66 9.99
N ARG A 97 -8.80 0.49 11.00
CA ARG A 97 -10.23 0.23 10.81
C ARG A 97 -10.90 1.41 10.11
N GLU A 98 -10.65 2.63 10.58
CA GLU A 98 -11.19 3.86 9.98
C GLU A 98 -10.69 4.04 8.54
N GLY A 99 -9.38 3.86 8.32
CA GLY A 99 -8.77 3.99 7.00
C GLY A 99 -9.34 2.99 6.00
N LYS A 100 -9.55 1.73 6.40
CA LYS A 100 -10.22 0.72 5.56
C LYS A 100 -11.66 1.07 5.25
N SER A 101 -12.40 1.59 6.23
CA SER A 101 -13.79 2.02 6.04
C SER A 101 -13.87 3.16 5.02
N LEU A 102 -13.01 4.18 5.17
CA LEU A 102 -12.91 5.29 4.23
C LEU A 102 -12.51 4.81 2.83
N LEU A 103 -11.52 3.93 2.74
CA LEU A 103 -11.11 3.32 1.47
C LEU A 103 -12.25 2.60 0.77
N ARG A 104 -13.01 1.78 1.51
CA ARG A 104 -14.16 1.06 0.97
C ARG A 104 -15.21 2.03 0.44
N SER A 105 -15.54 3.06 1.21
CA SER A 105 -16.49 4.11 0.80
C SER A 105 -15.98 4.87 -0.44
N ALA A 106 -14.70 5.24 -0.46
CA ALA A 106 -14.10 5.97 -1.57
C ALA A 106 -14.05 5.12 -2.86
N LEU A 107 -13.76 3.83 -2.75
CA LEU A 107 -13.78 2.89 -3.88
C LEU A 107 -15.22 2.67 -4.39
N SER A 108 -16.19 2.46 -3.51
CA SER A 108 -17.60 2.26 -3.91
C SER A 108 -18.21 3.44 -4.66
N ARG A 109 -17.67 4.66 -4.49
CA ARG A 109 -18.13 5.87 -5.19
C ARG A 109 -17.44 6.09 -6.54
N ARG A 110 -16.32 5.42 -6.79
CA ARG A 110 -15.41 5.71 -7.91
C ARG A 110 -15.22 4.52 -8.86
N LEU A 111 -15.71 3.35 -8.49
CA LEU A 111 -15.76 2.12 -9.28
C LEU A 111 -17.20 1.85 -9.69
#